data_AF-A0A1J5SZM4-F1
#
_entry.id   AF-A0A1J5SZM4-F1
#
_cell.length_a   1.000
_cell.length_b   1.000
_cell.length_c   1.000
_cell.angle_alpha   90.00
_cell.angle_beta   90.00
_cell.angle_gamma   90.00
#
_symmetry.space_group_name_H-M   'P 1'
#
loop_
_entity.id
_entity.type
_entity.pdbx_description
1 polymer ?
#
loop_
_entity_poly.entity_id
_entity_poly.type
_entity_poly.pdbx_seq_one_letter_code
_entity_poly.pdbx_strand_id
1 'polypeptide(L)' 'MTGLDPDIRFDKHKAGIQSNRYVKLFGLRLLPDLYEVYNPLPYDGARDMEVELAIGLREAGYGVWQA' A
#
# COMPACT_ATOMS: atom_id res chain seq x y z
N MET A 1 1.62 -12.89 -2.84
CA MET A 1 1.21 -12.24 -1.57
C MET A 1 -0.32 -12.18 -1.54
N THR A 2 -1.02 -12.95 -0.70
CA THR A 2 -2.48 -12.86 -0.59
C THR A 2 -2.83 -11.71 0.36
N GLY A 3 -2.90 -10.49 -0.18
CA GLY A 3 -3.40 -9.34 0.56
C GLY A 3 -4.86 -9.49 0.92
N LEU A 4 -5.30 -8.80 1.98
CA LEU A 4 -6.73 -8.55 2.18
C LEU A 4 -7.29 -7.88 0.92
N ASP A 5 -8.55 -8.20 0.61
CA ASP A 5 -9.31 -7.46 -0.39
C ASP A 5 -9.16 -5.93 -0.16
N PRO A 6 -8.92 -5.13 -1.21
CA PRO A 6 -8.68 -3.70 -1.08
C PRO A 6 -9.78 -2.96 -0.30
N ASP A 7 -11.05 -3.34 -0.46
CA ASP A 7 -12.15 -2.68 0.24
C ASP A 7 -12.10 -3.01 1.74
N ILE A 8 -11.92 -4.28 2.08
CA ILE A 8 -11.76 -4.71 3.48
C ILE A 8 -10.54 -4.03 4.13
N ARG A 9 -9.46 -3.87 3.36
CA ARG A 9 -8.27 -3.15 3.82
C ARG A 9 -8.58 -1.68 4.10
N PHE A 10 -9.28 -1.02 3.19
CA PHE A 10 -9.63 0.39 3.37
C PHE A 10 -10.53 0.59 4.60
N ASP A 11 -11.53 -0.26 4.79
CA ASP A 11 -12.44 -0.22 5.95
C ASP A 11 -11.69 -0.37 7.27
N LYS A 12 -10.77 -1.36 7.35
CA LYS A 12 -9.90 -1.52 8.52
C LYS A 12 -9.05 -0.28 8.79
N HIS A 13 -8.46 0.28 7.73
CA HIS A 13 -7.66 1.49 7.87
C HIS A 13 -8.50 2.70 8.35
N LYS A 14 -9.73 2.86 7.85
CA LYS A 14 -10.66 3.91 8.31
C LYS A 14 -11.14 3.69 9.75
N ALA A 15 -11.25 2.44 10.19
CA ALA A 15 -11.54 2.11 11.59
C ALA A 15 -10.33 2.30 12.53
N GLY A 16 -9.12 2.53 12.00
CA GLY A 16 -7.90 2.68 12.80
C GLY A 16 -7.21 1.36 13.12
N ILE A 17 -7.59 0.26 12.46
CA ILE A 17 -7.07 -1.08 12.68
C ILE A 17 -5.91 -1.32 11.70
N GLN A 18 -4.71 -1.64 12.21
CA GLN A 18 -3.50 -1.86 11.39
C GLN A 18 -3.25 -0.71 10.39
N SER A 19 -3.51 0.52 10.83
CA SER A 19 -3.59 1.70 9.97
C SER A 19 -2.54 2.74 10.32
N ASN A 20 -2.16 3.57 9.35
CA ASN A 20 -1.56 4.87 9.62
C ASN A 20 -2.66 5.89 10.01
N ARG A 21 -2.39 6.74 11.02
CA ARG A 21 -3.26 7.84 11.47
C ARG A 21 -3.77 8.71 10.32
N TYR A 22 -2.97 8.93 9.28
CA TYR A 22 -3.37 9.74 8.12
C TYR A 22 -4.53 9.11 7.34
N VAL A 23 -4.58 7.79 7.17
CA VAL A 23 -5.69 7.14 6.45
C VAL A 23 -6.97 7.23 7.27
N LYS A 24 -6.87 7.02 8.59
CA LYS A 24 -8.01 7.18 9.50
C LYS A 24 -8.61 8.59 9.38
N LEU A 25 -7.78 9.63 9.51
CA LEU A 25 -8.22 11.02 9.52
C LEU A 25 -8.59 11.57 8.14
N PHE A 26 -7.84 11.22 7.09
CA PHE A 26 -7.88 11.91 5.80
C PHE A 26 -8.01 10.98 4.58
N GLY A 27 -8.04 9.65 4.77
CA GLY A 27 -8.12 8.70 3.66
C GLY A 27 -9.43 8.80 2.89
N LEU A 28 -9.32 8.85 1.55
CA LEU A 28 -10.44 8.95 0.60
C LEU A 28 -10.69 7.64 -0.16
N ARG A 29 -9.61 7.00 -0.63
CA ARG A 29 -9.63 5.72 -1.36
C ARG A 29 -8.23 5.10 -1.37
N LEU A 30 -8.14 3.81 -1.71
CA LEU A 30 -6.88 3.19 -2.10
C LEU A 30 -6.57 3.46 -3.57
N LEU A 31 -5.29 3.30 -3.95
CA LEU A 31 -4.80 3.43 -5.32
C LEU A 31 -4.14 2.12 -5.76
N PRO A 32 -4.92 1.04 -5.97
CA PRO A 32 -4.37 -0.27 -6.31
C PRO A 32 -3.62 -0.28 -7.65
N ASP A 33 -4.02 0.58 -8.60
CA ASP A 33 -3.37 0.75 -9.90
C ASP A 33 -1.85 1.01 -9.81
N LEU A 34 -1.35 1.56 -8.69
CA LEU A 34 0.07 1.82 -8.48
C LEU A 34 0.91 0.55 -8.26
N TYR A 35 0.30 -0.57 -7.86
CA TYR A 35 1.02 -1.81 -7.56
C TYR A 35 0.45 -3.04 -8.25
N GLU A 36 -0.80 -3.01 -8.73
CA GLU A 36 -1.48 -4.21 -9.26
C GLU A 36 -0.81 -4.80 -10.50
N VAL A 37 -0.22 -3.96 -11.35
CA VAL A 37 0.48 -4.39 -12.57
C VAL A 37 1.63 -5.37 -12.30
N TYR A 38 2.19 -5.36 -11.10
CA TYR A 38 3.27 -6.25 -10.72
C TYR A 38 2.77 -7.63 -10.29
N ASN A 39 1.49 -7.79 -9.97
CA ASN A 39 0.95 -9.05 -9.44
C ASN A 39 0.66 -10.07 -10.55
N PRO A 40 0.79 -11.39 -10.27
CA PRO A 40 1.26 -11.97 -9.00
C PRO A 40 2.80 -12.09 -8.93
N LEU A 41 3.41 -11.60 -7.84
CA LEU A 41 4.83 -11.83 -7.56
C LEU A 41 5.05 -13.01 -6.58
N PRO A 42 6.10 -13.83 -6.80
CA PRO A 42 6.69 -14.69 -5.78
C PRO A 42 7.14 -13.86 -4.56
N TYR A 43 7.27 -14.49 -3.40
CA TYR A 43 7.60 -13.79 -2.15
C TYR A 43 8.88 -12.95 -2.23
N ASP A 44 9.98 -13.54 -2.72
CA ASP A 44 11.25 -12.81 -2.82
C ASP A 44 11.16 -11.63 -3.80
N GLY A 45 10.50 -11.84 -4.96
CA GLY A 45 10.25 -10.76 -5.91
C GLY A 45 9.35 -9.65 -5.36
N ALA A 46 8.36 -10.00 -4.53
CA ALA A 46 7.49 -9.02 -3.87
C ALA A 46 8.26 -8.19 -2.84
N ARG A 47 9.18 -8.79 -2.08
CA ARG A 47 10.03 -8.10 -1.11
C ARG A 47 10.93 -7.08 -1.80
N ASP A 48 11.56 -7.47 -2.91
CA ASP A 48 12.46 -6.58 -3.65
C ASP A 48 11.64 -5.46 -4.34
N MET A 49 10.49 -5.79 -4.95
CA MET A 49 9.59 -4.82 -5.57
C MET A 49 9.02 -3.80 -4.57
N GLU A 50 8.76 -4.20 -3.33
CA GLU A 50 8.26 -3.28 -2.29
C GLU A 50 9.24 -2.13 -2.01
N VAL A 51 10.54 -2.40 -2.06
CA VAL A 51 11.58 -1.38 -1.88
C VAL A 51 11.61 -0.43 -3.08
N GLU A 52 11.68 -0.98 -4.29
CA GLU A 52 11.76 -0.20 -5.54
C GLU A 52 10.52 0.68 -5.74
N LEU A 53 9.32 0.12 -5.53
CA LEU A 53 8.08 0.87 -5.65
C LEU A 53 8.03 2.03 -4.65
N ALA A 54 8.47 1.80 -3.42
CA ALA A 54 8.49 2.84 -2.40
C ALA A 54 9.48 3.96 -2.72
N ILE A 55 10.64 3.65 -3.30
CA ILE A 55 11.59 4.65 -3.79
C ILE A 55 10.94 5.49 -4.91
N GLY A 56 10.40 4.83 -5.94
CA GLY A 56 9.78 5.54 -7.07
C GLY A 56 8.60 6.41 -6.66
N LEU A 57 7.77 5.94 -5.70
CA LEU A 57 6.68 6.74 -5.17
C LEU A 57 7.17 7.97 -4.39
N ARG A 58 8.24 7.85 -3.60
CA ARG A 58 8.84 9.00 -2.90
C ARG A 58 9.43 10.01 -3.89
N GLU A 59 10.11 9.55 -4.93
CA GLU A 59 10.65 10.40 -6.00
C GLU A 59 9.54 11.14 -6.76
N ALA A 60 8.39 10.48 -6.96
CA ALA A 60 7.19 11.09 -7.53
C ALA A 60 6.44 12.03 -6.56
N GLY A 61 6.92 12.19 -5.32
CA GLY A 61 6.38 13.13 -4.33
C GLY A 61 5.27 12.54 -3.44
N TYR A 62 5.03 11.24 -3.47
CA TYR A 62 4.10 10.60 -2.56
C TYR A 62 4.69 10.46 -1.15
N GLY A 63 3.84 10.62 -0.13
CA GLY A 63 4.19 10.24 1.23
C GLY A 63 4.17 8.71 1.38
N VAL A 64 5.32 8.10 1.65
CA VAL A 64 5.45 6.66 1.87
C VAL A 64 6.04 6.38 3.24
N TRP A 65 5.28 5.68 4.09
CA TRP A 65 5.68 5.26 5.43
C TRP A 65 6.00 3.77 5.42
N GLN A 66 7.29 3.44 5.58
CA GLN A 66 7.79 2.09 5.80
C GLN A 66 8.50 2.10 7.16
N ALA A 67 8.23 1.11 8.01
CA ALA A 67 8.82 0.94 9.34
C ALA A 67 9.79 -0.24 9.33
#